data_AF-A0A4Y8JSN7-F1
#
_entry.id   AF-A0A4Y8JSN7-F1
#
_cell.length_a   1.000
_cell.length_b   1.000
_cell.length_c   1.000
_cell.angle_alpha   90.00
_cell.angle_beta   90.00
_cell.angle_gamma   90.00
#
_symmetry.space_group_name_H-M   'P 1'
#
loop_
_entity.id
_entity.type
_entity.pdbx_description
1 polymer ?
#
loop_
_entity_poly.entity_id
_entity_poly.type
_entity_poly.pdbx_seq_one_letter_code
_entity_poly.pdbx_strand_id
1 'polypeptide(L)'
;MAASTAVGPRGQLRFNVLEGPDLGVDEELLSDQCAEIGTRRVGTTADRNALSGAKKFVGLLWGDTTDNLEYRYTSTGWKKVTGLIRGGVGAGTSSQGGDITVTFSSPFTSACTAIVVTDSNTGGGIGPVPLKVVSRSATGAVIRVMQNEVAVSGFPTSFNYIAFGD
;
A
#
# COMPACT_ATOMS: atom_id res chain seq x y z
N MET A 1 5.44 4.15 -40.46
CA MET A 1 5.85 3.84 -39.08
C MET A 1 6.96 2.81 -39.17
N ALA A 2 8.18 3.15 -38.75
CA ALA A 2 9.28 2.19 -38.70
C ALA A 2 9.08 1.24 -37.52
N ALA A 3 9.38 -0.05 -37.72
CA ALA A 3 9.35 -1.04 -36.65
C ALA A 3 10.53 -0.80 -35.70
N SER A 4 10.26 -0.83 -34.39
CA SER A 4 11.29 -0.65 -33.35
C SER A 4 12.32 -1.78 -33.39
N THR A 5 13.60 -1.42 -33.45
CA THR A 5 14.77 -2.33 -33.43
C THR A 5 15.35 -2.53 -32.02
N ALA A 6 14.62 -2.12 -30.97
CA ALA A 6 15.11 -2.20 -29.59
C ALA A 6 15.25 -3.66 -29.12
N VAL A 7 16.47 -4.04 -28.71
CA VAL A 7 16.81 -5.38 -28.21
C VAL A 7 16.96 -5.34 -26.68
N GLY A 8 16.24 -6.21 -25.96
CA GLY A 8 16.37 -6.39 -24.51
C GLY A 8 15.15 -7.07 -23.88
N PRO A 9 15.28 -7.70 -22.69
CA PRO A 9 14.12 -8.24 -21.97
C PRO A 9 13.09 -7.14 -21.67
N ARG A 10 11.81 -7.50 -21.55
CA ARG A 10 10.81 -6.56 -20.98
C ARG A 10 11.17 -6.27 -19.53
N GLY A 11 11.14 -5.00 -19.11
CA GLY A 11 11.40 -4.58 -17.73
C GLY A 11 12.84 -4.14 -17.39
N GLN A 12 13.69 -3.85 -18.39
CA GLN A 12 14.98 -3.19 -18.18
C GLN A 12 15.14 -1.99 -19.14
N LEU A 13 15.99 -1.03 -18.77
CA LEU A 13 16.39 0.08 -19.65
C LEU A 13 16.96 -0.47 -20.95
N ARG A 14 16.30 -0.19 -22.08
CA ARG A 14 16.74 -0.61 -23.40
C ARG A 14 17.54 0.51 -24.05
N PHE A 15 18.86 0.35 -24.07
CA PHE A 15 19.75 1.21 -24.84
C PHE A 15 20.06 0.56 -26.18
N ASN A 16 20.17 1.35 -27.26
CA ASN A 16 20.86 0.84 -28.45
C ASN A 16 22.35 0.67 -28.08
N VAL A 17 23.00 -0.35 -28.63
CA VAL A 17 24.34 -0.80 -28.20
C VAL A 17 25.47 0.11 -28.71
N LEU A 18 25.19 1.19 -29.45
CA LEU A 18 26.25 1.97 -30.08
C LEU A 18 26.26 3.47 -29.84
N GLU A 19 25.14 4.13 -29.55
CA GLU A 19 25.12 5.55 -29.23
C GLU A 19 23.93 5.79 -28.31
N GLY A 20 24.18 5.93 -27.01
CA GLY A 20 23.13 6.31 -26.06
C GLY A 20 22.50 7.60 -26.57
N PRO A 21 21.17 7.64 -26.84
CA PRO A 21 20.54 8.89 -27.24
C PRO A 21 20.78 9.89 -26.12
N ASP A 22 21.10 11.13 -26.49
CA ASP A 22 21.20 12.23 -25.55
C ASP A 22 19.84 12.36 -24.85
N LEU A 23 19.71 11.73 -23.67
CA LEU A 23 18.47 11.54 -22.90
C LEU A 23 17.83 12.87 -22.45
N GLY A 24 18.42 14.01 -22.85
CA GLY A 24 17.93 15.35 -22.58
C GLY A 24 17.03 15.97 -23.66
N VAL A 25 16.77 15.31 -24.80
CA VAL A 25 16.07 15.98 -25.93
C VAL A 25 14.68 15.39 -26.25
N ASP A 26 14.38 14.16 -25.84
CA ASP A 26 13.10 13.50 -26.15
C ASP A 26 12.36 13.07 -24.87
N GLU A 27 11.60 14.02 -24.32
CA GLU A 27 10.76 13.82 -23.13
C GLU A 27 9.65 12.78 -23.36
N GLU A 28 9.22 12.57 -24.62
CA GLU A 28 8.21 11.56 -24.95
C GLU A 28 8.80 10.15 -24.85
N LEU A 29 10.03 9.94 -25.33
CA LEU A 29 10.71 8.64 -25.24
C LEU A 29 11.05 8.28 -23.78
N LEU A 30 11.53 9.24 -22.99
CA LEU A 30 11.81 9.03 -21.56
C LEU A 30 10.52 8.71 -20.80
N SER A 31 9.41 9.36 -21.16
CA SER A 31 8.09 9.12 -20.60
C SER A 31 7.53 7.74 -20.96
N ASP A 32 7.66 7.31 -22.22
CA ASP A 32 7.24 5.99 -22.68
C ASP A 32 8.10 4.88 -22.03
N GLN A 33 9.41 5.11 -21.87
CA GLN A 33 10.28 4.20 -21.12
C GLN A 33 9.85 4.13 -19.66
N CYS A 34 9.71 5.25 -18.94
CA CYS A 34 9.24 5.27 -17.55
C CYS A 34 7.85 4.60 -17.36
N ALA A 35 6.96 4.71 -18.35
CA ALA A 35 5.69 4.02 -18.38
C ALA A 35 5.84 2.50 -18.55
N GLU A 36 6.81 2.05 -19.35
CA GLU A 36 7.08 0.63 -19.61
C GLU A 36 7.80 -0.07 -18.43
N ILE A 37 8.62 0.64 -17.66
CA ILE A 37 9.31 0.12 -16.45
C ILE A 37 8.49 0.23 -15.15
N GLY A 38 7.28 0.80 -15.19
CA GLY A 38 6.39 0.88 -14.02
C GLY A 38 6.88 1.85 -12.93
N THR A 39 7.71 2.83 -13.29
CA THR A 39 8.25 3.79 -12.33
C THR A 39 7.17 4.80 -11.90
N ARG A 40 6.81 4.73 -10.62
CA ARG A 40 5.93 5.65 -9.88
C ARG A 40 6.37 7.11 -10.08
N ARG A 41 5.48 8.00 -10.52
CA ARG A 41 5.75 9.45 -10.52
C ARG A 41 5.38 10.04 -9.15
N VAL A 42 6.24 10.87 -8.58
CA VAL A 42 5.94 11.68 -7.38
C VAL A 42 5.90 13.14 -7.81
N GLY A 43 4.90 13.92 -7.42
CA GLY A 43 4.77 15.31 -7.88
C GLY A 43 3.57 16.07 -7.31
N THR A 44 3.24 17.22 -7.90
CA THR A 44 2.12 18.10 -7.49
C THR A 44 0.87 17.88 -8.34
N THR A 45 -0.32 18.29 -7.86
CA THR A 45 -1.57 18.21 -8.64
C THR A 45 -1.45 18.89 -10.02
N ALA A 46 -0.60 19.93 -10.16
CA ALA A 46 -0.34 20.55 -11.45
C ALA A 46 0.36 19.60 -12.43
N ASP A 47 1.35 18.84 -11.97
CA ASP A 47 2.05 17.83 -12.77
C ASP A 47 1.10 16.72 -13.22
N ARG A 48 0.19 16.29 -12.34
CA ARG A 48 -0.87 15.33 -12.69
C ARG A 48 -1.79 15.87 -13.79
N ASN A 49 -2.20 17.14 -13.69
CA ASN A 49 -3.13 17.76 -14.63
C ASN A 49 -2.46 18.06 -15.99
N ALA A 50 -1.14 18.28 -16.02
CA ALA A 50 -0.37 18.45 -17.25
C ALA A 50 -0.25 17.15 -18.08
N LEU A 51 -0.49 15.98 -17.46
CA LEU A 51 -0.46 14.70 -18.14
C LEU A 51 -1.71 14.48 -19.01
N SER A 52 -1.52 14.49 -20.33
CA SER A 52 -2.55 14.19 -21.32
C SER A 52 -2.19 12.91 -22.12
N GLY A 53 -3.19 12.08 -22.45
CA GLY A 53 -3.01 10.84 -23.24
C GLY A 53 -3.67 9.59 -22.63
N ALA A 54 -4.92 9.32 -23.02
CA ALA A 54 -5.87 8.53 -22.22
C ALA A 54 -5.75 6.99 -22.23
N LYS A 55 -4.71 6.38 -22.82
CA LYS A 55 -4.63 4.90 -22.90
C LYS A 55 -3.27 4.28 -22.62
N LYS A 56 -2.17 5.00 -22.87
CA LYS A 56 -0.81 4.48 -22.69
C LYS A 56 -0.41 4.33 -21.22
N PHE A 57 -1.07 5.06 -20.33
CA PHE A 57 -0.68 5.19 -18.92
C PHE A 57 -1.61 4.46 -17.94
N VAL A 58 -2.57 3.65 -18.43
CA VAL A 58 -3.49 2.91 -17.55
C VAL A 58 -2.67 2.01 -16.62
N GLY A 59 -2.82 2.19 -15.32
CA GLY A 59 -2.07 1.46 -14.28
C GLY A 59 -0.92 2.26 -13.65
N LEU A 60 -0.53 3.41 -14.21
CA LEU A 60 0.51 4.26 -13.61
C LEU A 60 0.06 4.78 -12.25
N LEU A 61 0.97 4.78 -11.28
CA LEU A 61 0.76 5.32 -9.94
C LEU A 61 1.41 6.70 -9.81
N TRP A 62 0.70 7.61 -9.16
CA TRP A 62 1.15 8.94 -8.83
C TRP A 62 0.96 9.23 -7.34
N GLY A 63 2.03 9.62 -6.64
CA GLY A 63 1.96 10.13 -5.29
C GLY A 63 1.87 11.66 -5.30
N ASP A 64 0.73 12.21 -4.87
CA ASP A 64 0.56 13.65 -4.70
C ASP A 64 1.31 14.10 -3.45
N THR A 65 2.24 15.01 -3.63
CA THR A 65 3.00 15.62 -2.53
C THR A 65 2.22 16.70 -1.79
N THR A 66 1.13 17.22 -2.39
CA THR A 66 0.29 18.27 -1.79
C THR A 66 -0.66 17.68 -0.74
N ASP A 67 -1.31 16.55 -1.04
CA ASP A 67 -2.27 15.92 -0.12
C ASP A 67 -1.80 14.58 0.47
N ASN A 68 -0.58 14.13 0.13
CA ASN A 68 -0.01 12.85 0.55
C ASN A 68 -0.89 11.63 0.19
N LEU A 69 -1.67 11.72 -0.90
CA LEU A 69 -2.48 10.62 -1.42
C LEU A 69 -1.84 9.98 -2.64
N GLU A 70 -2.19 8.72 -2.87
CA GLU A 70 -1.80 8.01 -4.08
C GLU A 70 -2.98 7.93 -5.07
N TYR A 71 -2.69 8.09 -6.35
CA TYR A 71 -3.66 7.97 -7.43
C TYR A 71 -3.17 6.98 -8.47
N ARG A 72 -4.11 6.30 -9.14
CA ARG A 72 -3.88 5.42 -10.27
C ARG A 72 -4.54 5.98 -11.52
N TYR A 73 -3.84 6.03 -12.64
CA TYR A 73 -4.44 6.39 -13.91
C TYR A 73 -5.28 5.22 -14.44
N THR A 74 -6.57 5.47 -14.71
CA THR A 74 -7.52 4.52 -15.28
C THR A 74 -7.89 4.93 -16.71
N SER A 75 -8.69 4.13 -17.41
CA SER A 75 -9.26 4.50 -18.71
C SER A 75 -10.12 5.77 -18.69
N THR A 76 -10.50 6.24 -17.50
CA THR A 76 -11.31 7.45 -17.27
C THR A 76 -10.54 8.57 -16.57
N GLY A 77 -9.21 8.44 -16.45
CA GLY A 77 -8.32 9.40 -15.78
C GLY A 77 -7.82 8.94 -14.41
N TRP A 78 -7.17 9.84 -13.69
CA TRP A 78 -6.63 9.59 -12.35
C TRP A 78 -7.75 9.34 -11.33
N LYS A 79 -7.65 8.23 -10.60
CA LYS A 79 -8.53 7.87 -9.48
C LYS A 79 -7.70 7.72 -8.22
N LYS A 80 -8.18 8.24 -7.08
CA LYS A 80 -7.55 7.99 -5.77
C LYS A 80 -7.44 6.48 -5.57
N VAL A 81 -6.27 6.01 -5.16
CA VAL A 81 -6.10 4.63 -4.71
C VAL A 81 -6.83 4.52 -3.38
N THR A 82 -8.00 3.91 -3.41
CA THR A 82 -8.78 3.56 -2.23
C THR A 82 -8.56 2.08 -1.90
N GLY A 83 -8.62 1.71 -0.62
CA GLY A 83 -8.45 0.33 -0.21
C GLY A 83 -6.98 -0.09 -0.12
N LEU A 84 -6.14 0.76 0.46
CA LEU A 84 -4.83 0.33 0.91
C LEU A 84 -5.02 -0.81 1.91
N ILE A 85 -4.27 -1.89 1.73
CA ILE A 85 -4.29 -3.04 2.63
C ILE A 85 -3.00 -3.03 3.46
N ARG A 86 -3.12 -3.32 4.75
CA ARG A 86 -1.99 -3.57 5.65
C ARG A 86 -2.18 -4.94 6.28
N GLY A 87 -1.19 -5.80 6.12
CA GLY A 87 -1.16 -7.11 6.76
C GLY A 87 -0.02 -7.19 7.76
N GLY A 88 -0.20 -7.96 8.82
CA GLY A 88 0.87 -8.21 9.78
C GLY A 88 0.46 -9.12 10.92
N VAL A 89 1.35 -9.21 11.91
CA VAL A 89 1.14 -9.95 13.15
C VAL A 89 1.13 -8.95 14.30
N GLY A 90 0.08 -9.00 15.13
CA GLY A 90 0.05 -8.37 16.45
C GLY A 90 0.43 -9.41 17.49
N ALA A 91 1.28 -9.05 18.44
CA ALA A 91 1.68 -9.94 19.53
C ALA A 91 1.94 -9.13 20.80
N GLY A 92 1.71 -9.76 21.94
CA GLY A 92 2.01 -9.15 23.24
C GLY A 92 1.24 -9.80 24.38
N THR A 93 1.37 -9.18 25.55
CA THR A 93 0.58 -9.54 26.74
C THR A 93 -0.52 -8.50 26.91
N SER A 94 -1.75 -8.96 27.06
CA SER A 94 -2.90 -8.06 27.23
C SER A 94 -2.78 -7.21 28.50
N SER A 95 -3.13 -5.92 28.38
CA SER A 95 -3.16 -4.97 29.50
C SER A 95 -4.30 -5.26 30.50
N GLN A 96 -4.45 -4.45 31.55
CA GLN A 96 -5.54 -4.60 32.53
C GLN A 96 -6.94 -4.49 31.88
N GLY A 97 -7.08 -3.75 30.79
CA GLY A 97 -8.31 -3.68 29.99
C GLY A 97 -8.48 -4.81 28.97
N GLY A 98 -7.56 -5.78 28.96
CA GLY A 98 -7.49 -6.86 27.97
C GLY A 98 -6.92 -6.44 26.61
N ASP A 99 -6.39 -5.23 26.50
CA ASP A 99 -6.02 -4.63 25.22
C ASP A 99 -4.57 -4.91 24.84
N ILE A 100 -4.36 -5.15 23.54
CA ILE A 100 -3.07 -5.21 22.83
C ILE A 100 -3.14 -4.17 21.70
N THR A 101 -2.20 -3.23 21.70
CA THR A 101 -2.10 -2.21 20.66
C THR A 101 -1.19 -2.69 19.53
N VAL A 102 -1.64 -2.49 18.30
CA VAL A 102 -0.88 -2.79 17.09
C VAL A 102 -0.61 -1.51 16.33
N THR A 103 0.63 -1.33 15.91
CA THR A 103 1.05 -0.23 15.02
C THR A 103 1.26 -0.79 13.61
N PHE A 104 0.69 -0.13 12.60
CA PHE A 104 0.93 -0.49 11.21
C PHE A 104 2.33 -0.05 10.79
N SER A 105 3.09 -0.93 10.12
CA SER A 105 4.44 -0.63 9.62
C SER A 105 4.46 0.54 8.64
N SER A 106 3.36 0.73 7.90
CA SER A 106 3.08 1.91 7.11
C SER A 106 1.66 2.39 7.46
N PRO A 107 1.49 3.64 7.93
CA PRO A 107 0.17 4.16 8.27
C PRO A 107 -0.71 4.33 7.01
N PHE A 108 -2.01 4.43 7.23
CA PHE A 108 -2.96 5.00 6.27
C PHE A 108 -2.81 6.52 6.26
N THR A 109 -3.19 7.18 5.16
CA THR A 109 -3.04 8.64 5.09
C THR A 109 -4.08 9.32 5.96
N SER A 110 -5.31 8.80 6.02
CA SER A 110 -6.38 9.39 6.83
C SER A 110 -6.93 8.44 7.89
N ALA A 111 -7.36 7.22 7.51
CA ALA A 111 -8.00 6.32 8.47
C ALA A 111 -7.90 4.83 8.10
N CYS A 112 -7.96 3.99 9.13
CA CYS A 112 -8.28 2.57 9.00
C CYS A 112 -9.80 2.38 9.07
N THR A 113 -10.42 1.98 7.96
CA THR A 113 -11.88 1.82 7.82
C THR A 113 -12.36 0.44 8.25
N ALA A 114 -11.53 -0.60 8.09
CA ALA A 114 -11.84 -1.96 8.49
C ALA A 114 -10.57 -2.69 8.96
N ILE A 115 -10.73 -3.63 9.89
CA ILE A 115 -9.67 -4.58 10.24
C ILE A 115 -10.31 -5.92 10.58
N VAL A 116 -9.71 -6.98 10.06
CA VAL A 116 -10.02 -8.36 10.41
C VAL A 116 -8.84 -8.90 11.19
N VAL A 117 -9.12 -9.58 12.31
CA VAL A 117 -8.11 -10.23 13.14
C VAL A 117 -8.45 -11.70 13.28
N THR A 118 -7.43 -12.54 13.25
CA THR A 118 -7.55 -13.98 13.44
C THR A 118 -6.47 -14.46 14.38
N ASP A 119 -6.83 -15.27 15.35
CA ASP A 119 -5.88 -15.92 16.25
C ASP A 119 -4.79 -16.66 15.45
N SER A 120 -3.54 -16.52 15.88
CA SER A 120 -2.40 -17.24 15.30
C SER A 120 -2.16 -18.60 15.96
N ASN A 121 -2.88 -18.92 17.05
CA ASN A 121 -2.63 -20.05 17.96
C ASN A 121 -1.20 -20.06 18.55
N THR A 122 -0.53 -18.90 18.59
CA THR A 122 0.82 -18.78 19.15
C THR A 122 0.73 -17.99 20.46
N GLY A 123 0.83 -18.67 21.61
CA GLY A 123 0.63 -18.08 22.94
C GLY A 123 0.31 -19.09 24.04
N GLY A 124 -0.02 -18.59 25.23
CA GLY A 124 -0.12 -19.37 26.49
C GLY A 124 -1.39 -20.21 26.69
N GLY A 125 -2.19 -20.49 25.65
CA GLY A 125 -3.47 -21.18 25.78
C GLY A 125 -3.64 -22.31 24.75
N ILE A 126 -4.15 -23.45 25.21
CA ILE A 126 -4.60 -24.54 24.33
C ILE A 126 -6.03 -24.20 23.90
N GLY A 127 -6.19 -23.58 22.72
CA GLY A 127 -7.50 -23.32 22.13
C GLY A 127 -7.64 -21.93 21.50
N PRO A 128 -8.69 -21.71 20.71
CA PRO A 128 -8.91 -20.44 20.01
C PRO A 128 -9.10 -19.30 21.01
N VAL A 129 -8.37 -18.21 20.81
CA VAL A 129 -8.45 -16.99 21.60
C VAL A 129 -9.49 -16.05 20.96
N PRO A 130 -10.62 -15.75 21.62
CA PRO A 130 -11.56 -14.77 21.12
C PRO A 130 -10.96 -13.36 21.13
N LEU A 131 -11.04 -12.66 20.00
CA LEU A 131 -10.48 -11.33 19.80
C LEU A 131 -11.58 -10.34 19.41
N LYS A 132 -11.51 -9.13 19.94
CA LYS A 132 -12.42 -8.03 19.61
C LYS A 132 -11.64 -6.81 19.16
N VAL A 133 -12.01 -6.23 18.03
CA VAL A 133 -11.49 -4.92 17.62
C VAL A 133 -12.16 -3.84 18.47
N VAL A 134 -11.38 -3.08 19.24
CA VAL A 134 -11.88 -2.02 20.12
C VAL A 134 -11.88 -0.68 19.40
N SER A 135 -10.76 -0.33 18.79
CA SER A 135 -10.59 0.93 18.07
C SER A 135 -9.57 0.79 16.95
N ARG A 136 -9.59 1.76 16.04
CA ARG A 136 -8.76 1.84 14.84
C ARG A 136 -8.38 3.30 14.61
N SER A 137 -7.19 3.53 14.09
CA SER A 137 -6.68 4.83 13.66
C SER A 137 -5.93 4.67 12.34
N ALA A 138 -5.46 5.78 11.77
CA ALA A 138 -4.59 5.73 10.59
C ALA A 138 -3.29 4.96 10.86
N THR A 139 -2.81 4.95 12.10
CA THR A 139 -1.49 4.41 12.48
C THR A 139 -1.56 3.03 13.12
N GLY A 140 -2.74 2.55 13.52
CA GLY A 140 -2.85 1.30 14.24
C GLY A 140 -4.27 0.90 14.65
N ALA A 141 -4.35 -0.06 15.55
CA ALA A 141 -5.59 -0.55 16.12
C ALA A 141 -5.39 -1.07 17.55
N VAL A 142 -6.47 -1.14 18.32
CA VAL A 142 -6.51 -1.77 19.63
C VAL A 142 -7.36 -3.02 19.55
N ILE A 143 -6.76 -4.16 19.90
CA ILE A 143 -7.40 -5.48 19.89
C ILE A 143 -7.51 -5.96 21.32
N ARG A 144 -8.70 -6.39 21.72
CA ARG A 144 -8.97 -6.92 23.05
C ARG A 144 -9.05 -8.43 23.03
N VAL A 145 -8.34 -9.05 23.96
CA VAL A 145 -8.43 -10.46 24.28
C VAL A 145 -9.66 -10.69 25.16
N MET A 146 -10.53 -11.60 24.74
CA MET A 146 -11.81 -11.86 25.38
C MET A 146 -11.91 -13.33 25.80
N GLN A 147 -12.59 -13.61 26.91
CA GLN A 147 -13.02 -14.95 27.30
C GLN A 147 -14.43 -14.84 27.87
N ASN A 148 -15.38 -15.57 27.30
CA ASN A 148 -16.80 -15.51 27.69
C ASN A 148 -17.32 -14.06 27.79
N GLU A 149 -17.02 -13.24 26.78
CA GLU A 149 -17.41 -11.82 26.70
C GLU A 149 -16.77 -10.89 27.74
N VAL A 150 -15.80 -11.37 28.52
CA VAL A 150 -15.04 -10.59 29.50
C VAL A 150 -13.62 -10.34 28.99
N ALA A 151 -13.08 -9.15 29.24
CA ALA A 151 -11.69 -8.82 28.90
C ALA A 151 -10.70 -9.63 29.76
N VAL A 152 -9.68 -10.21 29.14
CA VAL A 152 -8.66 -11.01 29.84
C VAL A 152 -7.37 -10.22 29.93
N SER A 153 -6.87 -9.98 31.13
CA SER A 153 -5.59 -9.28 31.38
C SER A 153 -4.43 -10.24 31.61
N GLY A 154 -3.21 -9.80 31.33
CA GLY A 154 -2.00 -10.57 31.59
C GLY A 154 -1.83 -11.81 30.70
N PHE A 155 -2.60 -11.92 29.62
CA PHE A 155 -2.61 -13.09 28.74
C PHE A 155 -1.65 -12.90 27.56
N PRO A 156 -0.58 -13.71 27.43
CA PRO A 156 0.33 -13.64 26.29
C PRO A 156 -0.27 -14.34 25.08
N THR A 157 -0.44 -13.61 23.97
CA THR A 157 -1.00 -14.13 22.73
C THR A 157 -0.48 -13.40 21.50
N SER A 158 -0.85 -13.88 20.31
CA SER A 158 -0.64 -13.20 19.04
C SER A 158 -1.76 -13.50 18.05
N PHE A 159 -1.84 -12.70 17.00
CA PHE A 159 -2.89 -12.78 15.99
C PHE A 159 -2.40 -12.20 14.67
N ASN A 160 -2.92 -12.73 13.57
CA ASN A 160 -2.76 -12.13 12.25
C ASN A 160 -3.82 -11.04 12.07
N TYR A 161 -3.49 -9.99 11.32
CA TYR A 161 -4.45 -8.97 10.94
C TYR A 161 -4.36 -8.58 9.47
N ILE A 162 -5.50 -8.17 8.92
CA ILE A 162 -5.63 -7.48 7.64
C ILE A 162 -6.46 -6.23 7.88
N ALA A 163 -5.86 -5.06 7.68
CA ALA A 163 -6.50 -3.76 7.80
C ALA A 163 -6.69 -3.12 6.43
N PHE A 164 -7.77 -2.35 6.29
CA PHE A 164 -8.17 -1.64 5.09
C PHE A 164 -8.32 -0.17 5.42
N GLY A 165 -7.81 0.68 4.55
CA GLY A 165 -7.87 2.13 4.73
C GLY A 165 -7.61 2.87 3.42
N ASP A 166 -7.26 4.14 3.55
CA ASP A 166 -7.18 5.09 2.44
C ASP A 166 -5.89 5.93 2.43
#